data_AF-A0A1V5VVW2-F1
#
_entry.id   AF-A0A1V5VVW2-F1
#
_cell.length_a   1.000
_cell.length_b   1.000
_cell.length_c   1.000
_cell.angle_alpha   90.00
_cell.angle_beta   90.00
_cell.angle_gamma   90.00
#
_symmetry.space_group_name_H-M   'P 1'
#
loop_
_entity.id
_entity.type
_entity.pdbx_description
1 polymer ?
#
loop_
_entity_poly.entity_id
_entity_poly.type
_entity_poly.pdbx_seq_one_letter_code
_entity_poly.pdbx_strand_id
1 'polypeptide(L)'
;MEFVAPEDGRAQVWLECKAKWGFANNWFMDAFTLTEVASPPEPEPQPEPEPEPEPELPSPRGKPRVQYERTYVLMPSDCPTSWMTAVARVALPFQVTLGFSADDAGIGDLDSRTVIAVAPSHIGTGLTAAWYAENYPGVTFIPLEVNSAIELEQRLYDLLEGRGNG
;
A
#
# COMPACT_ATOMS: atom_id res chain seq x y z
N MET A 1 -61.26 23.32 -11.90
CA MET A 1 -61.40 21.86 -11.78
C MET A 1 -60.50 21.28 -12.84
N GLU A 2 -59.52 20.47 -12.44
CA GLU A 2 -58.59 19.83 -13.35
C GLU A 2 -58.97 18.35 -13.43
N PHE A 3 -59.03 17.82 -14.64
CA PHE A 3 -59.30 16.41 -14.90
C PHE A 3 -58.42 15.95 -16.06
N VAL A 4 -58.06 14.68 -16.04
CA VAL A 4 -57.27 14.07 -17.11
C VAL A 4 -58.25 13.64 -18.22
N ALA A 5 -57.98 14.02 -19.47
CA ALA A 5 -58.79 13.58 -20.59
C ALA A 5 -58.62 12.06 -20.78
N PRO A 6 -59.71 11.29 -21.03
CA PRO A 6 -59.62 9.87 -21.31
C PRO A 6 -58.88 9.59 -22.64
N GLU A 7 -58.38 8.37 -22.80
CA GLU A 7 -57.52 7.95 -23.94
C GLU A 7 -58.17 8.15 -25.32
N ASP A 8 -59.50 8.22 -25.40
CA ASP A 8 -60.23 8.48 -26.64
C ASP A 8 -60.28 9.98 -27.04
N GLY A 9 -59.68 10.85 -26.23
CA GLY A 9 -59.54 12.29 -26.46
C GLY A 9 -60.83 13.09 -26.28
N ARG A 10 -61.90 12.50 -25.74
CA ARG A 10 -63.19 13.19 -25.56
C ARG A 10 -63.50 13.42 -24.08
N ALA A 11 -63.46 14.68 -23.65
CA ALA A 11 -63.93 15.08 -22.33
C ALA A 11 -65.41 15.45 -22.35
N GLN A 12 -66.22 14.84 -21.47
CA GLN A 12 -67.61 15.26 -21.24
C GLN A 12 -67.73 15.95 -19.88
N VAL A 13 -68.19 17.19 -19.88
CA VAL A 13 -68.34 18.01 -18.66
C VAL A 13 -69.82 18.26 -18.42
N TRP A 14 -70.29 17.98 -17.21
CA TRP A 14 -71.66 18.31 -16.77
C TRP A 14 -71.63 19.58 -15.92
N LEU A 15 -72.49 20.53 -16.24
CA LEU A 15 -72.63 21.79 -15.51
C LEU A 15 -74.01 21.82 -14.86
N GLU A 16 -74.06 21.90 -13.54
CA GLU A 16 -75.31 22.12 -12.81
C GLU A 16 -75.52 23.63 -12.62
N CYS A 17 -76.53 24.19 -13.30
CA CYS A 17 -76.86 25.60 -13.21
C CYS A 17 -78.13 25.79 -12.37
N LYS A 18 -78.05 26.55 -11.26
CA LYS A 18 -79.22 26.92 -10.46
C LYS A 18 -79.77 28.27 -10.93
N ALA A 19 -81.03 28.32 -11.35
CA ALA A 19 -81.69 29.56 -11.74
C ALA A 19 -81.68 30.56 -10.58
N LYS A 20 -81.14 31.76 -10.80
CA LYS A 20 -81.39 32.90 -9.92
C LYS A 20 -82.66 33.61 -10.39
N TRP A 21 -83.51 34.02 -9.45
CA TRP A 21 -84.69 34.88 -9.65
C TRP A 21 -85.98 34.23 -10.21
N GLY A 22 -86.15 32.91 -10.08
CA GLY A 22 -87.50 32.30 -10.13
C GLY A 22 -88.22 32.23 -11.48
N PHE A 23 -87.53 32.49 -12.60
CA PHE A 23 -88.08 32.28 -13.94
C PHE A 23 -87.88 30.84 -14.38
N ALA A 24 -88.96 30.17 -14.81
CA ALA A 24 -88.88 28.82 -15.36
C ALA A 24 -88.22 28.83 -16.75
N ASN A 25 -87.31 27.88 -16.98
CA ASN A 25 -86.65 27.58 -18.26
C ASN A 25 -85.61 28.60 -18.80
N ASN A 26 -85.00 29.43 -17.95
CA ASN A 26 -83.90 30.31 -18.38
C ASN A 26 -82.60 30.03 -17.60
N TRP A 27 -81.50 29.91 -18.33
CA TRP A 27 -80.13 29.86 -17.80
C TRP A 27 -79.26 30.83 -18.59
N PHE A 28 -78.33 31.50 -17.89
CA PHE A 28 -77.39 32.46 -18.49
C PHE A 28 -75.98 32.14 -18.02
N MET A 29 -75.04 32.10 -18.96
CA MET A 29 -73.60 31.96 -18.71
C MET A 29 -72.87 32.95 -19.61
N ASP A 30 -72.06 33.83 -19.02
CA ASP A 30 -71.43 34.95 -19.73
C ASP A 30 -70.28 34.46 -20.63
N ALA A 31 -69.39 33.60 -20.11
CA ALA A 31 -68.39 32.86 -20.87
C ALA A 31 -67.83 31.68 -20.04
N PHE A 32 -67.38 30.62 -20.72
CA PHE A 32 -66.49 29.62 -20.14
C PHE A 32 -65.39 29.28 -21.15
N THR A 33 -64.20 28.93 -20.65
CA THR A 33 -63.06 28.54 -21.49
C THR A 33 -62.46 27.25 -20.94
N LEU A 34 -62.09 26.33 -21.82
CA LEU A 34 -61.32 25.15 -21.50
C LEU A 34 -59.91 25.34 -22.08
N THR A 35 -58.89 25.14 -21.26
CA THR A 35 -57.48 25.30 -21.66
C THR A 35 -56.73 24.03 -21.33
N GLU A 36 -55.94 23.55 -22.29
CA GLU A 36 -55.02 22.44 -22.10
C GLU A 36 -53.85 22.90 -21.22
N VAL A 37 -53.58 22.18 -20.14
CA VAL A 37 -52.41 22.40 -19.31
C VAL A 37 -51.32 21.49 -19.86
N ALA A 38 -50.29 22.08 -20.48
CA ALA A 38 -49.14 21.33 -20.97
C ALA A 38 -48.49 20.55 -19.81
N SER A 39 -48.12 19.30 -20.06
CA SER A 39 -47.45 18.45 -19.09
C SER A 39 -46.13 19.10 -18.63
N PRO A 40 -45.75 18.97 -17.34
CA PRO A 40 -44.45 19.47 -16.87
C PRO A 40 -43.31 18.76 -17.61
N PRO A 41 -42.19 19.46 -17.89
CA PRO A 41 -41.05 18.87 -18.57
C PRO A 41 -40.43 17.73 -17.73
N GLU A 42 -39.93 16.71 -18.41
CA GLU A 42 -39.27 15.55 -17.80
C GLU A 42 -37.98 15.99 -17.07
N PRO A 43 -37.67 15.44 -15.88
CA PRO A 43 -36.47 15.82 -15.14
C PRO A 43 -35.18 15.45 -15.90
N GLU A 44 -34.20 16.35 -15.89
CA GLU A 44 -32.90 16.11 -16.51
C GLU A 44 -32.18 14.91 -15.86
N PRO A 45 -31.42 14.11 -16.65
CA PRO A 45 -30.65 13.00 -16.12
C PRO A 45 -29.56 13.49 -15.17
N GLN A 46 -29.42 12.85 -14.00
CA GLN A 46 -28.36 13.17 -13.05
C GLN A 46 -26.98 12.81 -13.63
N PRO A 47 -25.92 13.61 -13.33
CA PRO A 47 -24.57 13.28 -13.74
C PRO A 47 -24.12 11.95 -13.12
N GLU A 48 -23.41 11.13 -13.90
CA GLU A 48 -22.82 9.89 -13.40
C GLU A 48 -21.80 10.18 -12.29
N PRO A 49 -21.68 9.31 -11.27
CA PRO A 49 -20.69 9.47 -10.21
C PRO A 49 -19.27 9.38 -10.79
N GLU A 50 -18.38 10.27 -10.32
CA GLU A 50 -16.96 10.20 -10.68
C GLU A 50 -16.36 8.85 -10.24
N PRO A 51 -15.44 8.28 -11.04
CA PRO A 51 -14.78 7.02 -10.68
C PRO A 51 -13.98 7.19 -9.39
N GLU A 52 -14.13 6.23 -8.47
CA GLU A 52 -13.31 6.18 -7.26
C GLU A 52 -11.81 6.08 -7.60
N PRO A 53 -10.92 6.74 -6.84
CA PRO A 53 -9.48 6.64 -7.07
C PRO A 53 -9.02 5.19 -6.91
N GLU A 54 -8.22 4.70 -7.87
CA GLU A 54 -7.62 3.38 -7.79
C GLU A 54 -6.74 3.25 -6.52
N PRO A 55 -6.76 2.08 -5.84
CA PRO A 55 -5.93 1.86 -4.67
C PRO A 55 -4.44 1.94 -5.03
N GLU A 56 -3.72 2.85 -4.37
CA GLU A 56 -2.26 2.92 -4.49
C GLU A 56 -1.64 1.58 -4.07
N LEU A 57 -0.87 0.96 -4.97
CA LEU A 57 -0.15 -0.27 -4.65
C LEU A 57 0.82 0.00 -3.49
N PRO A 58 0.90 -0.89 -2.49
CA PRO A 58 1.87 -0.74 -1.41
C PRO A 58 3.28 -0.75 -2.01
N SER A 59 4.11 0.19 -1.56
CA SER A 59 5.54 0.19 -1.92
C SER A 59 6.18 -1.19 -1.60
N PRO A 60 7.10 -1.68 -2.44
CA PRO A 60 7.74 -2.97 -2.21
C PRO A 60 8.43 -2.98 -0.84
N ARG A 61 8.04 -3.91 0.04
CA ARG A 61 8.65 -4.05 1.37
C ARG A 61 10.13 -4.37 1.23
N GLY A 62 10.96 -3.71 2.04
CA GLY A 62 12.40 -3.97 2.09
C GLY A 62 13.24 -3.27 1.01
N LYS A 63 12.61 -2.49 0.11
CA LYS A 63 13.31 -1.65 -0.86
C LYS A 63 13.88 -0.39 -0.20
N PRO A 64 15.20 -0.13 -0.28
CA PRO A 64 15.77 1.07 0.30
C PRO A 64 15.41 2.31 -0.53
N ARG A 65 15.50 3.50 0.08
CA ARG A 65 15.33 4.78 -0.64
C ARG A 65 16.39 4.97 -1.73
N VAL A 66 17.61 4.50 -1.48
CA VAL A 66 18.76 4.53 -2.40
C VAL A 66 19.45 3.18 -2.29
N GLN A 67 19.86 2.58 -3.41
CA GLN A 67 20.65 1.34 -3.38
C GLN A 67 22.03 1.59 -2.78
N TYR A 68 22.51 0.65 -1.99
CA TYR A 68 23.83 0.72 -1.35
C TYR A 68 24.37 -0.69 -1.10
N GLU A 69 25.68 -0.79 -0.93
CA GLU A 69 26.30 -2.04 -0.53
C GLU A 69 26.23 -2.23 0.98
N ARG A 70 25.71 -3.38 1.43
CA ARG A 70 25.65 -3.70 2.85
C ARG A 70 26.61 -4.82 3.19
N THR A 71 27.45 -4.58 4.20
CA THR A 71 28.15 -5.65 4.91
C THR A 71 27.57 -5.80 6.31
N TYR A 72 27.23 -7.03 6.67
CA TYR A 72 26.73 -7.41 7.99
C TYR A 72 27.73 -8.37 8.63
N VAL A 73 28.27 -7.98 9.78
CA VAL A 73 29.11 -8.83 10.63
C VAL A 73 28.18 -9.59 11.58
N LEU A 74 28.01 -10.88 11.30
CA LEU A 74 27.14 -11.76 12.04
C LEU A 74 27.94 -12.47 13.15
N MET A 75 27.56 -12.20 14.40
CA MET A 75 28.21 -12.73 15.59
C MET A 75 27.47 -13.94 16.15
N PRO A 76 28.20 -14.91 16.74
CA PRO A 76 27.58 -15.95 17.53
C PRO A 76 27.07 -15.38 18.86
N SER A 77 25.93 -15.90 19.34
CA SER A 77 25.25 -15.40 20.53
C SER A 77 25.98 -15.73 21.84
N ASP A 78 26.86 -16.73 21.82
CA ASP A 78 27.67 -17.18 22.95
C ASP A 78 29.09 -16.58 22.96
N CYS A 79 29.37 -15.60 22.10
CA CYS A 79 30.70 -15.01 22.00
C CYS A 79 31.11 -14.24 23.27
N PRO A 80 32.41 -14.24 23.63
CA PRO A 80 32.90 -13.42 24.73
C PRO A 80 32.77 -11.92 24.44
N THR A 81 32.54 -11.10 25.48
CA THR A 81 32.44 -9.63 25.35
C THR A 81 33.68 -8.98 24.70
N SER A 82 34.86 -9.61 24.84
CA SER A 82 36.07 -9.14 24.17
C SER A 82 35.98 -9.19 22.65
N TRP A 83 35.25 -10.16 22.09
CA TRP A 83 34.99 -10.25 20.65
C TRP A 83 34.09 -9.11 20.18
N MET A 84 33.05 -8.78 20.95
CA MET A 84 32.19 -7.63 20.66
C MET A 84 32.97 -6.32 20.65
N THR A 85 33.91 -6.16 21.58
CA THR A 85 34.78 -4.98 21.63
C THR A 85 35.70 -4.90 20.39
N ALA A 86 36.32 -6.02 20.02
CA ALA A 86 37.17 -6.13 18.82
C ALA A 86 36.38 -5.78 17.55
N VAL A 87 35.22 -6.40 17.37
CA VAL A 87 34.37 -6.15 16.19
C VAL A 87 33.85 -4.73 16.16
N ALA A 88 33.46 -4.14 17.29
CA ALA A 88 33.01 -2.75 17.33
C ALA A 88 34.12 -1.76 16.91
N ARG A 89 35.38 -2.02 17.29
CA ARG A 89 36.54 -1.21 16.87
C ARG A 89 36.75 -1.19 15.37
N VAL A 90 36.45 -2.30 14.70
CA VAL A 90 36.57 -2.42 13.25
C VAL A 90 35.31 -1.95 12.54
N ALA A 91 34.12 -2.31 13.04
CA ALA A 91 32.86 -2.00 12.39
C ALA A 91 32.57 -0.50 12.32
N LEU A 92 33.01 0.27 13.34
CA LEU A 92 32.81 1.71 13.40
C LEU A 92 33.49 2.48 12.25
N PRO A 93 34.81 2.37 12.00
CA PRO A 93 35.47 3.08 10.91
C PRO A 93 34.99 2.63 9.52
N PHE A 94 34.61 1.35 9.35
CA PHE A 94 34.07 0.84 8.08
C PHE A 94 32.56 1.06 7.90
N GLN A 95 31.86 1.57 8.93
CA GLN A 95 30.41 1.79 8.96
C GLN A 95 29.56 0.56 8.54
N VAL A 96 29.98 -0.63 8.95
CA VAL A 96 29.25 -1.88 8.66
C VAL A 96 28.28 -2.24 9.79
N THR A 97 27.26 -3.04 9.48
CA THR A 97 26.29 -3.48 10.48
C THR A 97 26.85 -4.62 11.31
N LEU A 98 26.59 -4.58 12.62
CA LEU A 98 26.90 -5.64 13.57
C LEU A 98 25.60 -6.20 14.14
N GLY A 99 25.45 -7.53 14.20
CA GLY A 99 24.34 -8.15 14.89
C GLY A 99 24.41 -9.68 14.97
N PHE A 100 23.30 -10.31 15.32
CA PHE A 100 23.26 -11.71 15.76
C PHE A 100 22.22 -12.57 15.01
N SER A 101 21.43 -11.97 14.13
CA SER A 101 20.36 -12.66 13.41
C SER A 101 20.82 -12.99 11.99
N ALA A 102 20.87 -14.29 11.68
CA ALA A 102 21.23 -14.76 10.34
C ALA A 102 20.23 -14.25 9.29
N ASP A 103 18.95 -14.17 9.66
CA ASP A 103 17.89 -13.65 8.80
C ASP A 103 18.04 -12.14 8.54
N ASP A 104 18.30 -11.34 9.58
CA ASP A 104 18.52 -9.88 9.41
C ASP A 104 19.75 -9.60 8.52
N ALA A 105 20.77 -10.45 8.62
CA ALA A 105 21.96 -10.35 7.79
C ALA A 105 21.66 -10.61 6.30
N GLY A 106 20.68 -11.46 6.00
CA GLY A 106 20.29 -11.85 4.63
C GLY A 106 19.18 -11.00 4.00
N ILE A 107 18.24 -10.47 4.79
CA ILE A 107 17.04 -9.80 4.28
C ILE A 107 17.33 -8.41 3.67
N GLY A 108 16.55 -8.02 2.68
CA GLY A 108 16.58 -6.69 2.05
C GLY A 108 16.64 -6.77 0.53
N ASP A 109 16.00 -5.81 -0.13
CA ASP A 109 16.03 -5.64 -1.59
C ASP A 109 17.24 -4.76 -1.95
N LEU A 110 18.43 -5.31 -1.72
CA LEU A 110 19.72 -4.70 -1.99
C LEU A 110 20.48 -5.52 -3.03
N ASP A 111 21.07 -4.82 -4.00
CA ASP A 111 21.86 -5.43 -5.08
C ASP A 111 23.12 -6.13 -4.54
N SER A 112 23.71 -5.57 -3.47
CA SER A 112 24.92 -6.10 -2.83
C SER A 112 24.70 -6.32 -1.34
N ARG A 113 24.67 -7.60 -0.94
CA ARG A 113 24.54 -8.04 0.45
C ARG A 113 25.68 -8.99 0.79
N THR A 114 26.52 -8.59 1.73
CA THR A 114 27.61 -9.42 2.23
C THR A 114 27.38 -9.75 3.70
N VAL A 115 27.53 -11.02 4.05
CA VAL A 115 27.51 -11.51 5.42
C VAL A 115 28.88 -12.08 5.76
N ILE A 116 29.56 -11.46 6.72
CA ILE A 116 30.77 -12.00 7.33
C ILE A 116 30.34 -12.69 8.62
N ALA A 117 30.29 -14.02 8.60
CA ALA A 117 29.86 -14.82 9.74
C ALA A 117 31.06 -15.21 10.60
N VAL A 118 31.10 -14.72 11.83
CA VAL A 118 32.18 -15.00 12.79
C VAL A 118 31.91 -16.32 13.48
N ALA A 119 32.87 -17.25 13.45
CA ALA A 119 32.75 -18.61 13.99
C ALA A 119 31.38 -19.25 13.66
N PRO A 120 31.03 -19.41 12.35
CA PRO A 120 29.68 -19.79 11.91
C PRO A 120 29.20 -21.14 12.46
N SER A 121 30.12 -22.02 12.84
CA SER A 121 29.82 -23.29 13.52
C SER A 121 29.12 -23.09 14.88
N HIS A 122 29.28 -21.93 15.52
CA HIS A 122 28.64 -21.58 16.79
C HIS A 122 27.30 -20.84 16.60
N ILE A 123 26.89 -20.58 15.36
CA ILE A 123 25.65 -19.86 15.06
C ILE A 123 24.55 -20.87 14.81
N GLY A 124 23.59 -20.96 15.72
CA GLY A 124 22.48 -21.92 15.63
C GLY A 124 22.99 -23.36 15.62
N THR A 125 22.62 -24.13 14.60
CA THR A 125 23.10 -25.51 14.38
C THR A 125 24.34 -25.60 13.48
N GLY A 126 25.01 -24.47 13.23
CA GLY A 126 26.08 -24.33 12.24
C GLY A 126 25.55 -23.70 10.96
N LEU A 127 25.94 -22.44 10.73
CA LEU A 127 25.52 -21.67 9.57
C LEU A 127 26.44 -21.95 8.37
N THR A 128 25.87 -22.10 7.18
CA THR A 128 26.63 -22.44 5.97
C THR A 128 26.29 -21.53 4.81
N ALA A 129 27.18 -21.48 3.81
CA ALA A 129 26.91 -20.80 2.55
C ALA A 129 25.67 -21.36 1.84
N ALA A 130 25.43 -22.67 1.93
CA ALA A 130 24.27 -23.33 1.32
C ALA A 130 22.96 -22.81 1.90
N TRP A 131 22.91 -22.59 3.22
CA TRP A 131 21.73 -22.03 3.88
C TRP A 131 21.40 -20.63 3.35
N TYR A 132 22.39 -19.76 3.16
CA TYR A 132 22.16 -18.44 2.55
C TYR A 132 21.78 -18.53 1.08
N ALA A 133 22.40 -19.43 0.30
CA ALA A 133 22.06 -19.62 -1.11
C ALA A 133 20.60 -20.07 -1.29
N GLU A 134 20.10 -20.91 -0.38
CA GLU A 134 18.72 -21.40 -0.38
C GLU A 134 17.71 -20.34 0.11
N ASN A 135 18.00 -19.69 1.25
CA ASN A 135 17.03 -18.84 1.93
C ASN A 135 17.11 -17.35 1.53
N TYR A 136 18.28 -16.88 1.12
CA TYR A 136 18.57 -15.48 0.80
C TYR A 136 19.47 -15.37 -0.44
N PRO A 137 18.98 -15.77 -1.63
CA PRO A 137 19.78 -15.76 -2.85
C PRO A 137 20.35 -14.37 -3.15
N GLY A 138 21.59 -14.35 -3.63
CA GLY A 138 22.35 -13.12 -3.90
C GLY A 138 23.19 -12.62 -2.71
N VAL A 139 23.08 -13.23 -1.52
CA VAL A 139 23.99 -12.95 -0.42
C VAL A 139 25.39 -13.53 -0.70
N THR A 140 26.41 -12.69 -0.57
CA THR A 140 27.81 -13.11 -0.51
C THR A 140 28.14 -13.53 0.93
N PHE A 141 28.28 -14.83 1.17
CA PHE A 141 28.62 -15.38 2.48
C PHE A 141 30.13 -15.58 2.63
N ILE A 142 30.71 -15.04 3.71
CA ILE A 142 32.12 -15.15 4.04
C ILE A 142 32.25 -15.73 5.46
N PRO A 143 32.69 -16.99 5.63
CA PRO A 143 32.97 -17.53 6.95
C PRO A 143 34.29 -16.96 7.49
N LEU A 144 34.27 -16.50 8.74
CA LEU A 144 35.43 -15.99 9.47
C LEU A 144 35.64 -16.81 10.75
N GLU A 145 36.40 -17.90 10.64
CA GLU A 145 36.84 -18.69 11.79
C GLU A 145 37.93 -17.95 12.57
N VAL A 146 37.78 -17.81 13.87
CA VAL A 146 38.72 -17.09 14.76
C VAL A 146 38.74 -17.74 16.13
N ASN A 147 39.89 -17.65 16.82
CA ASN A 147 40.06 -18.26 18.15
C ASN A 147 40.29 -17.23 19.26
N SER A 148 40.42 -15.95 18.92
CA SER A 148 40.66 -14.88 19.90
C SER A 148 40.14 -13.54 19.40
N ALA A 149 39.95 -12.59 20.34
CA ALA A 149 39.52 -11.23 20.02
C ALA A 149 40.54 -10.48 19.15
N ILE A 150 41.84 -10.71 19.37
CA ILE A 150 42.93 -10.08 18.60
C ILE A 150 42.91 -10.58 17.15
N GLU A 151 42.77 -11.90 16.97
CA GLU A 151 42.65 -12.50 15.63
C GLU A 151 41.40 -11.98 14.92
N LEU A 152 40.28 -11.89 15.64
CA LEU A 152 39.03 -11.35 15.10
C LEU A 152 39.17 -9.90 14.64
N GLU A 153 39.76 -9.04 15.46
CA GLU A 153 40.01 -7.64 15.10
C GLU A 153 40.84 -7.54 13.81
N GLN A 154 41.99 -8.22 13.76
CA GLN A 154 42.90 -8.15 12.62
C GLN A 154 42.27 -8.70 11.34
N ARG A 155 41.70 -9.92 11.40
CA ARG A 155 41.20 -10.56 10.18
C ARG A 155 39.95 -9.89 9.64
N LEU A 156 39.10 -9.35 10.52
CA LEU A 156 37.95 -8.56 10.08
C LEU A 156 38.41 -7.25 9.43
N TYR A 157 39.45 -6.59 9.98
CA TYR A 157 40.03 -5.40 9.39
C TYR A 157 40.56 -5.68 7.98
N ASP A 158 41.40 -6.71 7.81
CA ASP A 158 41.99 -7.07 6.52
C ASP A 158 40.92 -7.39 5.46
N LEU A 159 39.84 -8.09 5.87
CA LEU A 159 38.71 -8.41 4.99
C LEU A 159 37.96 -7.16 4.53
N LEU A 160 37.75 -6.18 5.42
CA LEU A 160 37.02 -4.96 5.08
C LEU A 160 37.89 -3.96 4.32
N GLU A 161 39.17 -3.84 4.67
CA GLU A 161 40.14 -3.01 3.94
C GLU A 161 40.31 -3.49 2.50
N GLY A 162 40.47 -4.80 2.30
CA GLY A 162 40.59 -5.39 0.96
C GLY A 162 39.38 -5.16 0.07
N ARG A 163 38.21 -4.85 0.65
CA ARG A 163 36.97 -4.56 -0.07
C ARG A 163 36.76 -3.08 -0.36
N GLY A 164 37.38 -2.17 0.39
CA GLY A 164 37.28 -0.72 0.18
C GLY A 164 38.03 -0.20 -1.05
N ASN A 165 38.86 -1.03 -1.68
CA ASN A 165 39.68 -0.68 -2.85
C ASN A 165 39.10 -1.17 -4.20
N GLY A 166 37.82 -1.57 -4.24
CA GLY A 166 37.13 -2.11 -5.42
C GLY A 166 36.21 -1.11 -6.12
#